data_AF-A0A9Q3CBA6-F1
#
_entry.id   AF-A0A9Q3CBA6-F1
#
_cell.length_a   1.000
_cell.length_b   1.000
_cell.length_c   1.000
_cell.angle_alpha   90.00
_cell.angle_beta   90.00
_cell.angle_gamma   90.00
#
_symmetry.space_group_name_H-M   'P 1'
#
loop_
_entity.id
_entity.type
_entity.pdbx_description
1 polymer ?
#
loop_
_entity_poly.entity_id
_entity_poly.type
_entity_poly.pdbx_seq_one_letter_code
_entity_poly.pdbx_strand_id
1 'polypeptide(L)'
;MVFINTKILKATVLSLGFWSTRKAALPPKVDKIDFWEAFLPEEKSQLFSSHYGDTLNLLNHDPDPRWSSDGSLTFSAKHLYLSSPKIYFSPSEYLKISDKNFQALCQKIDDSIKAGNLVHMEDGEQDDHFQNGLGALRGRVPQMLLLRGGVWQIRLETSQKVWEQYSQKLGVGMPEIMTMHGELEEKKLADFDRVEGSGLISDDRRRAFLQSQSDTSQYKNEVKKAKDALFRLLDGNKFTTIVLKTAPTGLAEIIETVPKFKEKVAIVWTNPVGMRELGGYVGRFNYNQDRQASKRLIELGIPIIAASHRVGQAKMSAMVDESVMPIFKKISQEKVNFNGFKNLNKMKTSNGLISKNFEATASRFEKLKIAKWQAQEKSLSAEKAQLLNKEASSLDPELERINDQLNLADKSLGAKWYRIRQELPENQSFREYCSVDQYAEVVLDEEIRKESVLQVLQARLKVIEISPTDHVIQPILTGQNDEANVFILTNIDSGMLAEQHQKLFDWLANGEPKQSTVGA
;
A
#
# COMPACT_ATOMS: atom_id res chain seq x y z
N MET A 1 10.80 56.04 -20.47
CA MET A 1 11.76 56.79 -19.63
C MET A 1 11.03 57.18 -18.35
N VAL A 2 11.68 57.07 -17.19
CA VAL A 2 11.26 57.58 -15.86
C VAL A 2 10.04 56.94 -15.16
N PHE A 3 10.25 56.65 -13.86
CA PHE A 3 9.32 56.12 -12.84
C PHE A 3 8.61 57.25 -12.06
N ILE A 4 7.63 56.87 -11.20
CA ILE A 4 7.22 57.43 -9.87
C ILE A 4 5.68 57.24 -9.74
N ASN A 5 5.13 56.29 -8.96
CA ASN A 5 5.04 56.19 -7.49
C ASN A 5 4.26 57.32 -6.80
N THR A 6 3.07 57.04 -6.25
CA THR A 6 2.77 57.25 -4.82
C THR A 6 1.45 56.62 -4.31
N LYS A 7 1.46 56.35 -3.01
CA LYS A 7 0.36 55.85 -2.14
C LYS A 7 -0.89 56.75 -2.11
N ILE A 8 -2.04 56.15 -1.76
CA ILE A 8 -3.21 56.70 -1.05
C ILE A 8 -4.16 55.51 -0.74
N LEU A 9 -4.96 55.38 0.34
CA LEU A 9 -5.38 56.25 1.46
C LEU A 9 -5.37 55.44 2.81
N LYS A 10 -5.86 56.04 3.91
CA LYS A 10 -6.52 55.42 5.08
C LYS A 10 -7.85 56.16 5.30
N ALA A 11 -8.91 55.51 5.79
CA ALA A 11 -10.07 56.21 6.35
C ALA A 11 -10.70 55.46 7.54
N THR A 12 -11.04 56.21 8.58
CA THR A 12 -11.64 55.76 9.86
C THR A 12 -12.83 56.68 10.16
N VAL A 13 -14.03 56.17 10.51
CA VAL A 13 -15.15 56.99 11.06
C VAL A 13 -15.97 56.23 12.13
N LEU A 14 -16.56 56.99 13.06
CA LEU A 14 -17.24 56.68 14.33
C LEU A 14 -18.74 57.10 14.28
N SER A 15 -19.69 56.70 15.14
CA SER A 15 -19.84 55.61 16.14
C SER A 15 -21.32 55.60 16.66
N LEU A 16 -21.60 55.23 17.93
CA LEU A 16 -22.88 55.36 18.68
C LEU A 16 -24.01 54.32 18.37
N GLY A 17 -24.81 53.81 19.33
CA GLY A 17 -24.74 53.87 20.81
C GLY A 17 -25.98 53.34 21.59
N PHE A 18 -25.74 52.73 22.76
CA PHE A 18 -26.56 52.64 24.00
C PHE A 18 -27.87 51.76 24.20
N TRP A 19 -27.77 50.80 25.15
CA TRP A 19 -28.71 50.43 26.28
C TRP A 19 -30.12 49.81 25.98
N SER A 20 -30.74 48.89 26.75
CA SER A 20 -30.45 48.26 28.07
C SER A 20 -31.28 46.96 28.41
N THR A 21 -30.96 46.32 29.56
CA THR A 21 -31.79 45.46 30.47
C THR A 21 -32.09 43.94 30.26
N ARG A 22 -31.45 43.14 31.13
CA ARG A 22 -31.95 42.10 32.09
C ARG A 22 -32.68 40.78 31.67
N LYS A 23 -32.05 39.68 32.13
CA LYS A 23 -32.57 38.46 32.82
C LYS A 23 -33.28 37.32 32.05
N ALA A 24 -32.47 36.28 31.77
CA ALA A 24 -32.60 34.90 32.27
C ALA A 24 -33.81 34.01 31.90
N ALA A 25 -33.56 33.08 30.96
CA ALA A 25 -34.06 31.70 30.96
C ALA A 25 -32.98 30.76 30.35
N LEU A 26 -32.91 29.50 30.79
CA LEU A 26 -32.02 28.43 30.28
C LEU A 26 -32.83 27.43 29.43
N PRO A 27 -32.21 26.43 28.75
CA PRO A 27 -31.10 26.47 27.78
C PRO A 27 -31.55 25.85 26.42
N PRO A 28 -30.68 25.65 25.41
CA PRO A 28 -30.12 24.30 25.24
C PRO A 28 -28.71 24.22 24.62
N LYS A 29 -28.13 23.00 24.65
CA LYS A 29 -27.03 22.43 23.84
C LYS A 29 -26.08 23.40 23.11
N VAL A 30 -24.82 23.41 23.56
CA VAL A 30 -23.70 23.86 22.72
C VAL A 30 -23.28 22.70 21.81
N ASP A 31 -23.78 22.71 20.58
CA ASP A 31 -23.20 21.95 19.47
C ASP A 31 -22.13 22.80 18.76
N LYS A 32 -21.12 22.12 18.21
CA LYS A 32 -19.99 22.62 17.40
C LYS A 32 -18.81 23.29 18.13
N ILE A 33 -17.62 22.75 17.82
CA ILE A 33 -16.31 23.37 18.03
C ILE A 33 -15.90 23.94 16.68
N ASP A 34 -15.86 25.26 16.56
CA ASP A 34 -15.34 25.92 15.36
C ASP A 34 -13.81 26.02 15.44
N PHE A 35 -13.12 25.32 14.54
CA PHE A 35 -11.65 25.30 14.46
C PHE A 35 -11.12 25.59 13.03
N TRP A 36 -12.01 25.79 12.04
CA TRP A 36 -11.63 25.72 10.61
C TRP A 36 -11.91 26.97 9.75
N GLU A 37 -12.31 28.10 10.34
CA GLU A 37 -12.51 29.34 9.58
C GLU A 37 -11.20 30.11 9.25
N ALA A 38 -10.05 29.69 9.78
CA ALA A 38 -8.78 30.44 9.66
C ALA A 38 -8.00 30.24 8.34
N PHE A 39 -8.41 29.33 7.44
CA PHE A 39 -7.54 28.88 6.32
C PHE A 39 -8.17 28.79 4.92
N LEU A 40 -9.38 29.31 4.70
CA LEU A 40 -9.98 29.38 3.36
C LEU A 40 -10.61 30.76 3.09
N PRO A 41 -10.39 31.37 1.91
CA PRO A 41 -11.19 32.52 1.47
C PRO A 41 -12.68 32.17 1.40
N GLU A 42 -13.54 33.07 1.88
CA GLU A 42 -14.97 32.81 2.16
C GLU A 42 -15.76 32.22 0.97
N GLU A 43 -15.42 32.57 -0.27
CA GLU A 43 -16.09 32.03 -1.46
C GLU A 43 -15.87 30.53 -1.69
N LYS A 44 -14.87 29.90 -1.06
CA LYS A 44 -14.66 28.44 -1.15
C LYS A 44 -15.37 27.65 -0.05
N SER A 45 -15.71 28.25 1.09
CA SER A 45 -16.34 27.50 2.20
C SER A 45 -17.77 27.06 1.89
N GLN A 46 -18.51 27.84 1.10
CA GLN A 46 -19.91 27.54 0.75
C GLN A 46 -20.08 26.37 -0.23
N LEU A 47 -19.09 26.16 -1.12
CA LEU A 47 -19.04 25.00 -2.02
C LEU A 47 -18.56 23.71 -1.32
N PHE A 48 -17.74 23.82 -0.28
CA PHE A 48 -17.27 22.66 0.49
C PHE A 48 -18.24 22.22 1.59
N SER A 49 -18.90 23.14 2.29
CA SER A 49 -19.79 22.81 3.42
C SER A 49 -21.12 22.18 2.99
N SER A 50 -21.71 22.65 1.89
CA SER A 50 -23.06 22.23 1.45
C SER A 50 -23.14 20.83 0.83
N HIS A 51 -22.02 20.21 0.43
CA HIS A 51 -21.97 18.82 -0.06
C HIS A 51 -21.40 17.80 0.93
N TYR A 52 -20.77 18.25 2.02
CA TYR A 52 -20.13 17.35 3.01
C TYR A 52 -20.84 17.26 4.36
N GLY A 53 -21.79 18.16 4.66
CA GLY A 53 -22.58 18.12 5.90
C GLY A 53 -23.34 16.80 6.09
N ASP A 54 -23.94 16.27 5.02
CA ASP A 54 -24.67 14.99 5.05
C ASP A 54 -23.74 13.76 5.06
N THR A 55 -22.49 13.92 4.61
CA THR A 55 -21.48 12.85 4.57
C THR A 55 -20.92 12.53 5.97
N LEU A 56 -20.86 13.53 6.86
CA LEU A 56 -20.35 13.36 8.23
C LEU A 56 -21.30 12.54 9.13
N ASN A 57 -22.61 12.62 8.92
CA ASN A 57 -23.57 11.77 9.65
C ASN A 57 -23.55 10.30 9.19
N LEU A 58 -23.00 10.00 8.01
CA LEU A 58 -22.79 8.63 7.52
C LEU A 58 -21.53 7.96 8.10
N LEU A 59 -20.62 8.70 8.76
CA LEU A 59 -19.39 8.13 9.32
C LEU A 59 -19.60 7.36 10.65
N ASN A 60 -20.71 7.60 11.35
CA ASN A 60 -20.96 7.06 12.70
C ASN A 60 -22.01 5.93 12.76
N HIS A 61 -22.71 5.63 11.67
CA HIS A 61 -23.76 4.61 11.63
C HIS A 61 -23.71 3.76 10.37
N ASP A 62 -22.70 2.88 10.28
CA ASP A 62 -22.90 1.59 9.63
C ASP A 62 -22.11 0.48 10.35
N PRO A 63 -22.77 -0.42 11.10
CA PRO A 63 -22.10 -1.50 11.81
C PRO A 63 -21.82 -2.74 10.92
N ASP A 64 -22.19 -2.73 9.62
CA ASP A 64 -22.13 -3.94 8.80
C ASP A 64 -21.86 -3.69 7.30
N PRO A 65 -20.61 -3.84 6.81
CA PRO A 65 -20.27 -3.63 5.39
C PRO A 65 -20.75 -4.77 4.47
N ARG A 66 -21.76 -5.54 4.88
CA ARG A 66 -22.23 -6.73 4.16
C ARG A 66 -23.07 -6.38 2.94
N TRP A 67 -22.46 -6.57 1.77
CA TRP A 67 -23.08 -7.05 0.53
C TRP A 67 -24.33 -6.31 0.02
N SER A 68 -24.11 -5.37 -0.90
CA SER A 68 -25.14 -4.87 -1.81
C SER A 68 -25.41 -5.85 -2.97
N SER A 69 -26.01 -7.01 -2.67
CA SER A 69 -26.45 -7.97 -3.71
C SER A 69 -27.59 -7.43 -4.60
N ASP A 70 -28.12 -6.25 -4.28
CA ASP A 70 -29.13 -5.49 -5.04
C ASP A 70 -28.52 -4.62 -6.16
N GLY A 71 -27.18 -4.56 -6.27
CA GLY A 71 -26.49 -3.72 -7.24
C GLY A 71 -26.29 -2.26 -6.77
N SER A 72 -26.47 -1.97 -5.48
CA SER A 72 -26.10 -0.68 -4.91
C SER A 72 -24.57 -0.56 -4.67
N LEU A 73 -24.09 0.68 -4.55
CA LEU A 73 -22.66 0.96 -4.39
C LEU A 73 -22.23 0.73 -2.94
N THR A 74 -21.11 0.02 -2.73
CA THR A 74 -20.44 0.00 -1.42
C THR A 74 -19.99 1.41 -1.01
N PHE A 75 -19.65 1.62 0.26
CA PHE A 75 -19.16 2.91 0.75
C PHE A 75 -17.98 3.46 -0.11
N SER A 76 -16.97 2.63 -0.40
CA SER A 76 -15.84 2.98 -1.25
C SER A 76 -16.27 3.39 -2.67
N ALA A 77 -17.22 2.64 -3.26
CA ALA A 77 -17.74 2.89 -4.61
C ALA A 77 -18.68 4.10 -4.67
N LYS A 78 -19.46 4.35 -3.61
CA LYS A 78 -20.37 5.50 -3.47
C LYS A 78 -19.58 6.80 -3.41
N HIS A 79 -18.47 6.83 -2.65
CA HIS A 79 -17.56 7.97 -2.64
C HIS A 79 -16.94 8.24 -4.02
N LEU A 80 -16.46 7.20 -4.71
CA LEU A 80 -15.97 7.32 -6.09
C LEU A 80 -17.03 7.93 -7.01
N TYR A 81 -18.23 7.36 -7.00
CA TYR A 81 -19.32 7.73 -7.89
C TYR A 81 -19.80 9.17 -7.68
N LEU A 82 -20.05 9.56 -6.44
CA LEU A 82 -20.52 10.91 -6.10
C LEU A 82 -19.44 11.99 -6.29
N SER A 83 -18.16 11.62 -6.24
CA SER A 83 -17.04 12.56 -6.45
C SER A 83 -16.72 12.85 -7.93
N SER A 84 -17.31 12.12 -8.88
CA SER A 84 -17.00 12.25 -10.30
C SER A 84 -17.93 13.27 -10.98
N PRO A 85 -17.39 14.34 -11.60
CA PRO A 85 -18.23 15.30 -12.32
C PRO A 85 -18.79 14.69 -13.62
N LYS A 86 -20.13 14.66 -13.72
CA LYS A 86 -20.93 14.22 -14.89
C LYS A 86 -20.89 12.72 -15.20
N ILE A 87 -21.65 11.94 -14.44
CA ILE A 87 -22.07 10.58 -14.85
C ILE A 87 -23.51 10.65 -15.37
N TYR A 88 -23.74 10.20 -16.61
CA TYR A 88 -25.07 10.16 -17.25
C TYR A 88 -25.75 8.77 -17.16
N PHE A 89 -25.12 7.83 -16.47
CA PHE A 89 -25.63 6.48 -16.21
C PHE A 89 -26.22 6.41 -14.79
N SER A 90 -27.00 5.36 -14.53
CA SER A 90 -27.28 4.93 -13.16
C SER A 90 -26.09 4.14 -12.57
N PRO A 91 -25.96 4.06 -11.23
CA PRO A 91 -24.91 3.27 -10.59
C PRO A 91 -24.85 1.80 -11.04
N SER A 92 -26.01 1.17 -11.23
CA SER A 92 -26.10 -0.25 -11.60
C SER A 92 -25.72 -0.50 -13.07
N GLU A 93 -26.01 0.43 -13.97
CA GLU A 93 -25.48 0.39 -15.35
C GLU A 93 -23.96 0.59 -15.36
N TYR A 94 -23.45 1.51 -14.54
CA TYR A 94 -22.02 1.77 -14.45
C TYR A 94 -21.22 0.57 -13.93
N LEU A 95 -21.75 -0.11 -12.91
CA LEU A 95 -21.18 -1.35 -12.38
C LEU A 95 -21.16 -2.45 -13.45
N LYS A 96 -22.24 -2.64 -14.22
CA LYS A 96 -22.30 -3.63 -15.31
C LYS A 96 -21.29 -3.35 -16.43
N ILE A 97 -21.07 -2.08 -16.79
CA ILE A 97 -20.05 -1.69 -17.77
C ILE A 97 -18.65 -1.95 -17.21
N SER A 98 -18.41 -1.54 -15.96
CA SER A 98 -17.12 -1.73 -15.27
C SER A 98 -16.73 -3.20 -15.17
N ASP A 99 -17.66 -4.06 -14.75
CA ASP A 99 -17.45 -5.51 -14.67
C ASP A 99 -17.19 -6.12 -16.05
N LYS A 100 -18.05 -5.86 -17.05
CA LYS A 100 -17.84 -6.38 -18.43
C LYS A 100 -16.44 -6.06 -18.96
N ASN A 101 -15.98 -4.82 -18.79
CA ASN A 101 -14.67 -4.39 -19.25
C ASN A 101 -13.53 -4.97 -18.41
N PHE A 102 -13.74 -5.14 -17.10
CA PHE A 102 -12.81 -5.82 -16.20
C PHE A 102 -12.64 -7.30 -16.58
N GLN A 103 -13.73 -8.05 -16.82
CA GLN A 103 -13.67 -9.45 -17.26
C GLN A 103 -12.95 -9.58 -18.61
N ALA A 104 -13.19 -8.66 -19.55
CA ALA A 104 -12.50 -8.64 -20.84
C ALA A 104 -10.98 -8.38 -20.71
N LEU A 105 -10.56 -7.60 -19.71
CA LEU A 105 -9.14 -7.45 -19.37
C LEU A 105 -8.59 -8.71 -18.67
N CYS A 106 -9.35 -9.30 -17.75
CA CYS A 106 -8.96 -10.51 -17.03
C CYS A 106 -8.73 -11.70 -17.97
N GLN A 107 -9.54 -11.87 -19.02
CA GLN A 107 -9.28 -12.89 -20.04
C GLN A 107 -7.91 -12.71 -20.70
N LYS A 108 -7.51 -11.47 -21.04
CA LYS A 108 -6.17 -11.19 -21.60
C LYS A 108 -5.06 -11.51 -20.60
N ILE A 109 -5.30 -11.27 -19.31
CA ILE A 109 -4.36 -11.60 -18.23
C ILE A 109 -4.22 -13.11 -18.09
N ASP A 110 -5.32 -13.87 -18.08
CA ASP A 110 -5.31 -15.33 -17.99
C ASP A 110 -4.61 -15.95 -19.21
N ASP A 111 -4.91 -15.48 -20.42
CA ASP A 111 -4.25 -15.92 -21.66
C ASP A 111 -2.74 -15.62 -21.63
N SER A 112 -2.36 -14.46 -21.08
CA SER A 112 -0.96 -14.05 -20.90
C SER A 112 -0.23 -14.93 -19.89
N ILE A 113 -0.86 -15.24 -18.76
CA ILE A 113 -0.31 -16.16 -17.74
C ILE A 113 -0.18 -17.58 -18.30
N LYS A 114 -1.20 -18.08 -19.01
CA LYS A 114 -1.20 -19.41 -19.67
C LYS A 114 -0.11 -19.52 -20.74
N ALA A 115 0.24 -18.41 -21.40
CA ALA A 115 1.36 -18.33 -22.34
C ALA A 115 2.74 -18.15 -21.66
N GLY A 116 2.80 -18.02 -20.33
CA GLY A 116 4.02 -17.74 -19.57
C GLY A 116 4.45 -16.27 -19.55
N ASN A 117 3.70 -15.36 -20.18
CA ASN A 117 4.05 -13.94 -20.34
C ASN A 117 3.71 -13.12 -19.08
N LEU A 118 4.22 -13.56 -17.93
CA LEU A 118 4.02 -12.94 -16.62
C LEU A 118 5.34 -12.33 -16.13
N VAL A 119 5.32 -11.06 -15.75
CA VAL A 119 6.46 -10.38 -15.11
C VAL A 119 6.04 -9.95 -13.72
N HIS A 120 6.88 -10.16 -12.72
CA HIS A 120 6.72 -9.55 -11.40
C HIS A 120 7.75 -8.43 -11.25
N MET A 121 7.34 -7.27 -10.74
CA MET A 121 8.22 -6.17 -10.33
C MET A 121 7.99 -5.89 -8.85
N GLU A 122 9.04 -6.07 -8.05
CA GLU A 122 8.92 -6.32 -6.61
C GLU A 122 10.07 -5.65 -5.83
N ASP A 123 9.89 -5.29 -4.55
CA ASP A 123 11.04 -4.86 -3.74
C ASP A 123 11.82 -6.04 -3.17
N GLY A 124 11.24 -7.24 -3.12
CA GLY A 124 11.89 -8.44 -2.56
C GLY A 124 11.75 -8.53 -1.05
N GLU A 125 10.74 -7.86 -0.47
CA GLU A 125 10.39 -8.00 0.94
C GLU A 125 9.65 -9.33 1.21
N GLN A 126 9.18 -9.57 2.44
CA GLN A 126 8.64 -10.89 2.82
C GLN A 126 7.29 -11.19 2.17
N ASP A 127 6.44 -10.18 2.04
CA ASP A 127 5.14 -10.25 1.37
C ASP A 127 5.28 -10.56 -0.12
N ASP A 128 6.29 -10.00 -0.79
CA ASP A 128 6.64 -10.42 -2.15
C ASP A 128 6.95 -11.91 -2.26
N HIS A 129 7.78 -12.41 -1.35
CA HIS A 129 8.16 -13.81 -1.32
C HIS A 129 7.00 -14.73 -0.92
N PHE A 130 6.07 -14.30 -0.05
CA PHE A 130 4.83 -15.02 0.24
C PHE A 130 3.91 -15.09 -0.98
N GLN A 131 3.75 -14.00 -1.74
CA GLN A 131 2.91 -13.97 -2.94
C GLN A 131 3.51 -14.84 -4.05
N ASN A 132 4.83 -14.78 -4.25
CA ASN A 132 5.55 -15.70 -5.13
C ASN A 132 5.33 -17.17 -4.71
N GLY A 133 5.29 -17.45 -3.40
CA GLY A 133 4.98 -18.78 -2.85
C GLY A 133 3.57 -19.28 -3.16
N LEU A 134 2.55 -18.40 -3.12
CA LEU A 134 1.19 -18.74 -3.56
C LEU A 134 1.15 -19.12 -5.04
N GLY A 135 1.80 -18.33 -5.91
CA GLY A 135 1.90 -18.64 -7.33
C GLY A 135 2.61 -19.97 -7.58
N ALA A 136 3.75 -20.19 -6.93
CA ALA A 136 4.55 -21.40 -7.08
C ALA A 136 3.81 -22.68 -6.59
N LEU A 137 3.01 -22.60 -5.52
CA LEU A 137 2.15 -23.71 -5.06
C LEU A 137 1.07 -24.11 -6.08
N ARG A 138 0.82 -23.27 -7.09
CA ARG A 138 -0.11 -23.51 -8.20
C ARG A 138 0.60 -23.63 -9.55
N GLY A 139 1.91 -23.85 -9.56
CA GLY A 139 2.71 -23.98 -10.79
C GLY A 139 2.92 -22.68 -11.56
N ARG A 140 2.47 -21.53 -11.05
CA ARG A 140 2.62 -20.22 -11.71
C ARG A 140 4.00 -19.64 -11.40
N VAL A 141 4.82 -19.49 -12.42
CA VAL A 141 6.15 -18.88 -12.36
C VAL A 141 6.18 -17.68 -13.31
N PRO A 142 6.63 -16.49 -12.88
CA PRO A 142 6.84 -15.38 -13.81
C PRO A 142 8.02 -15.71 -14.75
N GLN A 143 7.94 -15.25 -16.00
CA GLN A 143 9.08 -15.30 -16.93
C GLN A 143 10.26 -14.47 -16.41
N MET A 144 9.97 -13.36 -15.74
CA MET A 144 10.96 -12.39 -15.26
C MET A 144 10.55 -11.79 -13.92
N LEU A 145 11.54 -11.59 -13.04
CA LEU A 145 11.43 -10.98 -11.72
C LEU A 145 12.32 -9.74 -11.66
N LEU A 146 11.72 -8.56 -11.56
CA LEU A 146 12.40 -7.27 -11.61
C LEU A 146 12.46 -6.64 -10.22
N LEU A 147 13.64 -6.61 -9.63
CA LEU A 147 13.86 -6.10 -8.27
C LEU A 147 14.09 -4.59 -8.27
N ARG A 148 13.40 -3.87 -7.36
CA ARG A 148 13.50 -2.40 -7.21
C ARG A 148 13.70 -1.97 -5.76
N GLY A 149 14.75 -1.20 -5.49
CA GLY A 149 15.02 -0.57 -4.19
C GLY A 149 16.05 -1.31 -3.35
N GLY A 150 16.25 -0.86 -2.11
CA GLY A 150 17.15 -1.46 -1.11
C GLY A 150 18.55 -1.78 -1.59
N VAL A 151 19.23 -2.72 -0.92
CA VAL A 151 20.59 -3.14 -1.30
C VAL A 151 20.48 -4.20 -2.40
N TRP A 152 20.72 -3.78 -3.65
CA TRP A 152 20.38 -4.62 -4.81
C TRP A 152 21.04 -6.01 -4.81
N GLN A 153 22.27 -6.15 -4.30
CA GLN A 153 22.92 -7.47 -4.19
C GLN A 153 22.22 -8.37 -3.15
N ILE A 154 21.77 -7.81 -2.02
CA ILE A 154 21.05 -8.57 -0.99
C ILE A 154 19.71 -9.06 -1.56
N ARG A 155 18.96 -8.19 -2.25
CA ARG A 155 17.67 -8.54 -2.87
C ARG A 155 17.81 -9.60 -3.95
N LEU A 156 18.80 -9.45 -4.83
CA LEU A 156 19.10 -10.41 -5.90
C LEU A 156 19.41 -11.80 -5.33
N GLU A 157 20.34 -11.90 -4.38
CA GLU A 157 20.72 -13.18 -3.77
C GLU A 157 19.60 -13.78 -2.89
N THR A 158 18.81 -12.95 -2.20
CA THR A 158 17.67 -13.42 -1.39
C THR A 158 16.60 -14.01 -2.29
N SER A 159 16.19 -13.29 -3.34
CA SER A 159 15.17 -13.74 -4.29
C SER A 159 15.62 -15.00 -5.05
N GLN A 160 16.89 -15.08 -5.45
CA GLN A 160 17.48 -16.29 -6.05
C GLN A 160 17.34 -17.50 -5.12
N LYS A 161 17.80 -17.40 -3.87
CA LYS A 161 17.74 -18.50 -2.89
C LYS A 161 16.31 -18.94 -2.56
N VAL A 162 15.37 -18.00 -2.50
CA VAL A 162 13.95 -18.30 -2.26
C VAL A 162 13.33 -19.03 -3.47
N TRP A 163 13.57 -18.55 -4.69
CA TRP A 163 13.08 -19.21 -5.90
C TRP A 163 13.74 -20.58 -6.14
N GLU A 164 15.03 -20.74 -5.85
CA GLU A 164 15.72 -22.04 -5.86
C GLU A 164 15.01 -23.06 -4.96
N GLN A 165 14.56 -22.65 -3.76
CA GLN A 165 13.77 -23.52 -2.89
C GLN A 165 12.37 -23.81 -3.43
N TYR A 166 11.65 -22.82 -3.97
CA TYR A 166 10.36 -23.08 -4.62
C TYR A 166 10.51 -24.08 -5.78
N SER A 167 11.49 -23.89 -6.66
CA SER A 167 11.79 -24.82 -7.74
C SER A 167 12.13 -26.23 -7.23
N GLN A 168 13.04 -26.35 -6.25
CA GLN A 168 13.46 -27.64 -5.68
C GLN A 168 12.33 -28.40 -4.96
N LYS A 169 11.50 -27.69 -4.19
CA LYS A 169 10.47 -28.30 -3.32
C LYS A 169 9.11 -28.49 -4.01
N LEU A 170 8.75 -27.62 -4.94
CA LEU A 170 7.45 -27.64 -5.63
C LEU A 170 7.56 -28.17 -7.07
N GLY A 171 8.77 -28.34 -7.61
CA GLY A 171 8.99 -28.86 -8.96
C GLY A 171 8.72 -27.83 -10.07
N VAL A 172 8.68 -26.54 -9.73
CA VAL A 172 8.39 -25.44 -10.66
C VAL A 172 9.65 -24.88 -11.32
N GLY A 173 9.48 -24.10 -12.39
CA GLY A 173 10.58 -23.38 -13.05
C GLY A 173 11.18 -22.24 -12.21
N MET A 174 12.23 -21.63 -12.75
CA MET A 174 12.87 -20.42 -12.20
C MET A 174 12.58 -19.20 -13.10
N PRO A 175 12.25 -18.03 -12.53
CA PRO A 175 12.19 -16.77 -13.29
C PRO A 175 13.59 -16.26 -13.65
N GLU A 176 13.70 -15.42 -14.70
CA GLU A 176 14.88 -14.58 -14.90
C GLU A 176 14.87 -13.43 -13.86
N ILE A 177 15.70 -13.53 -12.82
CA ILE A 177 15.76 -12.53 -11.73
C ILE A 177 16.80 -11.46 -12.04
N MET A 178 16.38 -10.20 -12.09
CA MET A 178 17.22 -9.06 -12.48
C MET A 178 16.97 -7.82 -11.61
N THR A 179 17.97 -6.96 -11.47
CA THR A 179 17.83 -5.66 -10.78
C THR A 179 17.40 -4.57 -11.75
N MET A 180 16.21 -3.99 -11.55
CA MET A 180 15.75 -2.80 -12.27
C MET A 180 16.20 -1.50 -11.57
N HIS A 181 16.27 -1.51 -10.24
CA HIS A 181 16.71 -0.37 -9.44
C HIS A 181 17.23 -0.82 -8.06
N GLY A 182 18.19 -0.10 -7.50
CA GLY A 182 18.71 -0.28 -6.14
C GLY A 182 18.96 1.07 -5.48
N GLU A 183 18.90 1.12 -4.16
CA GLU A 183 19.38 2.27 -3.40
C GLU A 183 20.90 2.18 -3.21
N LEU A 184 21.59 3.29 -3.43
CA LEU A 184 23.06 3.38 -3.41
C LEU A 184 23.57 4.23 -2.24
N GLU A 185 22.70 5.03 -1.60
CA GLU A 185 23.03 5.88 -0.46
C GLU A 185 22.51 5.26 0.85
N GLU A 186 23.41 4.84 1.75
CA GLU A 186 23.02 4.16 3.00
C GLU A 186 22.00 4.93 3.86
N LYS A 187 22.04 6.27 3.82
CA LYS A 187 21.10 7.15 4.55
C LYS A 187 19.65 7.09 4.02
N LYS A 188 19.44 6.57 2.81
CA LYS A 188 18.12 6.39 2.17
C LYS A 188 17.55 4.99 2.38
N LEU A 189 18.38 4.02 2.81
CA LEU A 189 17.92 2.66 3.13
C LEU A 189 16.88 2.68 4.25
N ALA A 190 15.76 2.02 3.97
CA ALA A 190 14.67 1.80 4.91
C ALA A 190 15.10 0.86 6.06
N ASP A 191 14.23 0.74 7.07
CA ASP A 191 14.48 -0.16 8.19
C ASP A 191 14.50 -1.64 7.78
N PHE A 192 13.77 -2.01 6.72
CA PHE A 192 13.69 -3.39 6.24
C PHE A 192 14.98 -3.81 5.52
N ASP A 193 15.52 -2.95 4.64
CA ASP A 193 16.81 -3.16 3.95
C ASP A 193 17.96 -3.56 4.90
N ARG A 194 17.94 -3.03 6.13
CA ARG A 194 18.96 -3.30 7.15
C ARG A 194 18.89 -4.71 7.73
N VAL A 195 17.75 -5.39 7.60
CA VAL A 195 17.48 -6.74 8.14
C VAL A 195 17.18 -7.79 7.07
N GLU A 196 16.94 -7.36 5.83
CA GLU A 196 16.72 -8.20 4.64
C GLU A 196 17.82 -9.26 4.41
N GLY A 197 17.44 -10.40 3.83
CA GLY A 197 18.33 -11.55 3.59
C GLY A 197 18.77 -12.32 4.84
N SER A 198 18.30 -11.94 6.04
CA SER A 198 18.66 -12.62 7.28
C SER A 198 18.21 -14.09 7.27
N GLY A 199 19.10 -14.99 7.69
CA GLY A 199 18.87 -16.43 7.64
C GLY A 199 19.19 -17.12 6.30
N LEU A 200 19.35 -16.36 5.20
CA LEU A 200 19.79 -16.88 3.89
C LEU A 200 21.19 -16.40 3.49
N ILE A 201 21.56 -15.20 3.92
CA ILE A 201 22.84 -14.56 3.63
C ILE A 201 23.56 -14.33 4.96
N SER A 202 24.81 -14.81 5.07
CA SER A 202 25.66 -14.60 6.24
C SER A 202 25.87 -13.10 6.51
N ASP A 203 25.90 -12.68 7.78
CA ASP A 203 26.04 -11.25 8.12
C ASP A 203 27.34 -10.61 7.61
N ASP A 204 28.44 -11.35 7.43
CA ASP A 204 29.66 -10.85 6.77
C ASP A 204 29.41 -10.46 5.32
N ARG A 205 28.76 -11.33 4.55
CA ARG A 205 28.39 -11.08 3.15
C ARG A 205 27.36 -9.95 3.02
N ARG A 206 26.39 -9.86 3.96
CA ARG A 206 25.45 -8.72 4.03
C ARG A 206 26.19 -7.40 4.30
N ARG A 207 27.17 -7.39 5.21
CA ARG A 207 28.03 -6.22 5.48
C ARG A 207 28.88 -5.85 4.25
N ALA A 208 29.45 -6.84 3.55
CA ALA A 208 30.20 -6.60 2.32
C ALA A 208 29.33 -5.96 1.22
N PHE A 209 28.08 -6.40 1.05
CA PHE A 209 27.14 -5.76 0.12
C PHE A 209 26.76 -4.34 0.52
N LEU A 210 26.46 -4.09 1.81
CA LEU A 210 26.22 -2.73 2.32
C LEU A 210 27.41 -1.78 2.09
N GLN A 211 28.64 -2.30 2.11
CA GLN A 211 29.86 -1.54 1.83
C GLN A 211 30.15 -1.36 0.33
N SER A 212 29.70 -2.28 -0.53
CA SER A 212 29.96 -2.29 -1.98
C SER A 212 28.78 -1.79 -2.84
N GLN A 213 27.62 -1.49 -2.24
CA GLN A 213 26.44 -0.98 -2.95
C GLN A 213 26.72 0.26 -3.80
N SER A 214 27.74 1.07 -3.44
CA SER A 214 28.15 2.26 -4.18
C SER A 214 29.00 1.98 -5.45
N ASP A 215 29.28 0.72 -5.82
CA ASP A 215 29.86 0.40 -7.14
C ASP A 215 28.85 0.70 -8.25
N THR A 216 28.94 1.93 -8.76
CA THR A 216 28.02 2.39 -9.79
C THR A 216 28.23 1.71 -11.15
N SER A 217 29.38 1.09 -11.41
CA SER A 217 29.67 0.49 -12.73
C SER A 217 29.03 -0.89 -12.86
N GLN A 218 29.19 -1.75 -11.85
CA GLN A 218 28.50 -3.04 -11.83
C GLN A 218 26.98 -2.82 -11.82
N TYR A 219 26.50 -1.94 -10.93
CA TYR A 219 25.07 -1.62 -10.81
C TYR A 219 24.44 -1.12 -12.12
N LYS A 220 25.09 -0.15 -12.82
CA LYS A 220 24.59 0.36 -14.11
C LYS A 220 24.51 -0.74 -15.17
N ASN A 221 25.45 -1.70 -15.16
CA ASN A 221 25.43 -2.82 -16.10
C ASN A 221 24.26 -3.78 -15.84
N GLU A 222 23.99 -4.13 -14.57
CA GLU A 222 22.85 -4.98 -14.21
C GLU A 222 21.51 -4.30 -14.53
N VAL A 223 21.36 -3.01 -14.19
CA VAL A 223 20.16 -2.24 -14.57
C VAL A 223 19.99 -2.18 -16.09
N LYS A 224 21.07 -1.95 -16.85
CA LYS A 224 21.00 -1.96 -18.33
C LYS A 224 20.52 -3.32 -18.86
N LYS A 225 21.08 -4.44 -18.36
CA LYS A 225 20.64 -5.79 -18.74
C LYS A 225 19.15 -5.99 -18.46
N ALA A 226 18.66 -5.57 -17.30
CA ALA A 226 17.24 -5.66 -16.93
C ALA A 226 16.34 -4.85 -17.87
N LYS A 227 16.73 -3.60 -18.21
CA LYS A 227 15.99 -2.78 -19.19
C LYS A 227 15.99 -3.42 -20.58
N ASP A 228 17.14 -3.89 -21.07
CA ASP A 228 17.28 -4.53 -22.37
C ASP A 228 16.49 -5.86 -22.44
N ALA A 229 16.44 -6.62 -21.34
CA ALA A 229 15.70 -7.88 -21.25
C ALA A 229 14.19 -7.66 -21.25
N LEU A 230 13.69 -6.73 -20.42
CA LEU A 230 12.27 -6.37 -20.43
C LEU A 230 11.84 -5.83 -21.80
N PHE A 231 12.68 -5.01 -22.46
CA PHE A 231 12.41 -4.54 -23.82
C PHE A 231 12.20 -5.70 -24.80
N ARG A 232 13.11 -6.69 -24.82
CA ARG A 232 12.99 -7.88 -25.70
C ARG A 232 11.74 -8.70 -25.39
N LEU A 233 11.43 -8.88 -24.11
CA LEU A 233 10.23 -9.59 -23.64
C LEU A 233 8.94 -8.90 -24.13
N LEU A 234 8.84 -7.58 -23.94
CA LEU A 234 7.69 -6.79 -24.41
C LEU A 234 7.58 -6.72 -25.94
N ASP A 235 8.70 -6.84 -26.66
CA ASP A 235 8.71 -6.91 -28.12
C ASP A 235 8.18 -8.26 -28.65
N GLY A 236 8.69 -9.37 -28.10
CA GLY A 236 8.34 -10.73 -28.50
C GLY A 236 6.95 -11.20 -28.05
N ASN A 237 6.54 -10.91 -26.83
CA ASN A 237 5.28 -11.41 -26.26
C ASN A 237 4.06 -10.74 -26.92
N LYS A 238 2.99 -11.47 -27.25
CA LYS A 238 1.75 -10.87 -27.80
C LYS A 238 1.10 -9.89 -26.82
N PHE A 239 1.02 -10.29 -25.56
CA PHE A 239 0.54 -9.52 -24.42
C PHE A 239 1.32 -9.97 -23.18
N THR A 240 1.60 -9.05 -22.26
CA THR A 240 2.35 -9.30 -21.01
C THR A 240 1.58 -8.73 -19.83
N THR A 241 1.42 -9.54 -18.78
CA THR A 241 0.90 -9.09 -17.49
C THR A 241 2.08 -8.74 -16.60
N ILE A 242 2.11 -7.50 -16.07
CA ILE A 242 3.13 -7.07 -15.11
C ILE A 242 2.47 -6.88 -13.75
N VAL A 243 2.85 -7.71 -12.78
CA VAL A 243 2.44 -7.59 -11.38
C VAL A 243 3.39 -6.62 -10.72
N LEU A 244 2.89 -5.45 -10.32
CA LEU A 244 3.67 -4.39 -9.74
C LEU A 244 3.37 -4.32 -8.24
N LYS A 245 4.37 -4.73 -7.44
CA LYS A 245 4.30 -4.84 -5.98
C LYS A 245 5.08 -3.74 -5.25
N THR A 246 5.71 -2.86 -6.02
CA THR A 246 6.53 -1.74 -5.55
C THR A 246 6.31 -0.51 -6.44
N ALA A 247 7.23 0.45 -6.45
CA ALA A 247 7.21 1.59 -7.37
C ALA A 247 7.71 1.22 -8.78
N PRO A 248 7.11 1.76 -9.85
CA PRO A 248 7.45 1.43 -11.25
C PRO A 248 8.71 2.13 -11.77
N THR A 249 9.74 2.30 -10.94
CA THR A 249 10.99 3.00 -11.29
C THR A 249 11.62 2.36 -12.54
N GLY A 250 11.75 3.13 -13.61
CA GLY A 250 12.28 2.67 -14.91
C GLY A 250 11.31 1.90 -15.80
N LEU A 251 10.16 1.43 -15.29
CA LEU A 251 9.19 0.65 -16.06
C LEU A 251 8.49 1.51 -17.13
N ALA A 252 7.98 2.68 -16.74
CA ALA A 252 7.25 3.56 -17.65
C ALA A 252 8.10 4.02 -18.85
N GLU A 253 9.40 4.27 -18.63
CA GLU A 253 10.36 4.64 -19.69
C GLU A 253 10.45 3.57 -20.79
N ILE A 254 10.46 2.29 -20.41
CA ILE A 254 10.57 1.16 -21.35
C ILE A 254 9.27 1.02 -22.15
N ILE A 255 8.11 1.11 -21.49
CA ILE A 255 6.80 1.05 -22.14
C ILE A 255 6.61 2.22 -23.11
N GLU A 256 7.10 3.41 -22.79
CA GLU A 256 7.05 4.58 -23.68
C GLU A 256 8.00 4.50 -24.88
N THR A 257 9.08 3.73 -24.80
CA THR A 257 10.12 3.66 -25.83
C THR A 257 9.57 3.18 -27.19
N VAL A 258 8.52 2.33 -27.18
CA VAL A 258 7.83 1.91 -28.41
C VAL A 258 6.32 2.04 -28.20
N PRO A 259 5.60 2.89 -28.96
CA PRO A 259 4.17 3.12 -28.76
C PRO A 259 3.31 1.86 -28.70
N LYS A 260 3.65 0.83 -29.50
CA LYS A 260 2.97 -0.47 -29.54
C LYS A 260 2.98 -1.22 -28.20
N PHE A 261 3.93 -0.96 -27.29
CA PHE A 261 3.98 -1.65 -26.00
C PHE A 261 2.79 -1.28 -25.11
N LYS A 262 2.20 -0.09 -25.29
CA LYS A 262 0.99 0.32 -24.54
C LYS A 262 -0.22 -0.59 -24.79
N GLU A 263 -0.32 -1.16 -25.98
CA GLU A 263 -1.39 -2.08 -26.38
C GLU A 263 -1.14 -3.54 -25.93
N LYS A 264 0.10 -3.84 -25.51
CA LYS A 264 0.61 -5.19 -25.23
C LYS A 264 0.85 -5.44 -23.73
N VAL A 265 0.52 -4.50 -22.85
CA VAL A 265 0.79 -4.58 -21.41
C VAL A 265 -0.48 -4.31 -20.59
N ALA A 266 -0.68 -5.08 -19.52
CA ALA A 266 -1.51 -4.68 -18.39
C ALA A 266 -0.72 -4.74 -17.08
N ILE A 267 -1.04 -3.83 -16.16
CA ILE A 267 -0.46 -3.80 -14.82
C ILE A 267 -1.47 -4.34 -13.81
N VAL A 268 -1.05 -5.24 -12.93
CA VAL A 268 -1.77 -5.56 -11.69
C VAL A 268 -0.98 -4.88 -10.55
N TRP A 269 -1.47 -3.75 -10.05
CA TRP A 269 -0.76 -2.93 -9.08
C TRP A 269 -1.35 -3.11 -7.68
N THR A 270 -0.54 -3.59 -6.74
CA THR A 270 -0.93 -3.77 -5.35
C THR A 270 -0.83 -2.43 -4.61
N ASN A 271 -1.95 -2.03 -3.99
CA ASN A 271 -2.06 -0.85 -3.14
C ASN A 271 -1.37 0.44 -3.66
N PRO A 272 -1.59 0.88 -4.92
CA PRO A 272 -1.08 2.17 -5.39
C PRO A 272 -1.80 3.35 -4.74
N VAL A 273 -3.11 3.18 -4.50
CA VAL A 273 -4.03 4.23 -4.08
C VAL A 273 -4.87 3.76 -2.90
N GLY A 274 -5.39 4.69 -2.12
CA GLY A 274 -6.44 4.38 -1.15
C GLY A 274 -7.17 5.63 -0.68
N MET A 275 -8.41 5.44 -0.25
CA MET A 275 -9.33 6.49 0.16
C MET A 275 -8.85 7.22 1.44
N ARG A 276 -9.06 8.53 1.55
CA ARG A 276 -8.91 9.30 2.81
C ARG A 276 -10.24 9.25 3.59
N GLU A 277 -10.17 9.43 4.91
CA GLU A 277 -11.36 9.49 5.79
C GLU A 277 -12.33 10.61 5.41
N LEU A 278 -11.82 11.74 4.89
CA LEU A 278 -12.60 12.88 4.41
C LEU A 278 -12.97 12.78 2.91
N GLY A 279 -12.79 11.62 2.28
CA GLY A 279 -13.00 11.41 0.85
C GLY A 279 -11.78 11.74 -0.04
N GLY A 280 -11.87 11.32 -1.30
CA GLY A 280 -10.75 11.38 -2.26
C GLY A 280 -9.70 10.28 -2.05
N TYR A 281 -8.80 10.11 -3.03
CA TYR A 281 -7.75 9.09 -3.00
C TYR A 281 -6.38 9.73 -2.86
N VAL A 282 -5.44 9.02 -2.21
CA VAL A 282 -4.04 9.42 -2.10
C VAL A 282 -3.14 8.28 -2.54
N GLY A 283 -1.94 8.63 -3.01
CA GLY A 283 -0.88 7.65 -3.23
C GLY A 283 -0.55 6.92 -1.92
N ARG A 284 -0.41 5.61 -1.97
CA ARG A 284 -0.01 4.76 -0.84
C ARG A 284 1.47 4.38 -0.95
N PHE A 285 1.95 3.39 -0.20
CA PHE A 285 3.37 3.10 -0.03
C PHE A 285 4.09 2.93 -1.39
N ASN A 286 3.60 2.01 -2.22
CA ASN A 286 4.16 1.68 -3.54
C ASN A 286 4.17 2.88 -4.51
N TYR A 287 3.17 3.75 -4.45
CA TYR A 287 3.15 5.00 -5.23
C TYR A 287 4.19 6.02 -4.71
N ASN A 288 4.29 6.18 -3.39
CA ASN A 288 5.15 7.21 -2.78
C ASN A 288 6.64 6.88 -2.83
N GLN A 289 6.97 5.59 -2.96
CA GLN A 289 8.33 5.08 -3.14
C GLN A 289 9.04 5.66 -4.38
N ASP A 290 8.31 5.95 -5.46
CA ASP A 290 8.78 6.79 -6.58
C ASP A 290 7.57 7.47 -7.22
N ARG A 291 7.27 8.69 -6.75
CA ARG A 291 6.09 9.45 -7.18
C ARG A 291 6.13 9.83 -8.66
N GLN A 292 7.32 10.09 -9.22
CA GLN A 292 7.46 10.55 -10.60
C GLN A 292 7.27 9.39 -11.58
N ALA A 293 7.90 8.23 -11.31
CA ALA A 293 7.62 7.03 -12.09
C ALA A 293 6.15 6.58 -11.96
N SER A 294 5.58 6.68 -10.75
CA SER A 294 4.18 6.33 -10.49
C SER A 294 3.19 7.21 -11.24
N LYS A 295 3.39 8.53 -11.25
CA LYS A 295 2.61 9.50 -12.02
C LYS A 295 2.69 9.18 -13.52
N ARG A 296 3.91 8.96 -14.03
CA ARG A 296 4.15 8.63 -15.45
C ARG A 296 3.49 7.32 -15.88
N LEU A 297 3.48 6.29 -15.01
CA LEU A 297 2.76 5.03 -15.27
C LEU A 297 1.23 5.22 -15.36
N ILE A 298 0.66 6.14 -14.57
CA ILE A 298 -0.77 6.48 -14.66
C ILE A 298 -1.07 7.25 -15.95
N GLU A 299 -0.22 8.24 -16.28
CA GLU A 299 -0.37 9.09 -17.48
C GLU A 299 -0.15 8.33 -18.79
N LEU A 300 0.46 7.15 -18.74
CA LEU A 300 0.74 6.28 -19.88
C LEU A 300 -0.50 5.80 -20.64
N GLY A 301 -1.65 5.70 -19.97
CA GLY A 301 -2.93 5.26 -20.53
C GLY A 301 -3.10 3.74 -20.67
N ILE A 302 -2.16 2.94 -20.16
CA ILE A 302 -2.22 1.47 -20.22
C ILE A 302 -3.25 0.91 -19.22
N PRO A 303 -3.81 -0.30 -19.44
CA PRO A 303 -4.66 -0.98 -18.47
C PRO A 303 -3.96 -1.23 -17.13
N ILE A 304 -4.57 -0.79 -16.03
CA ILE A 304 -4.11 -1.02 -14.64
C ILE A 304 -5.26 -1.59 -13.83
N ILE A 305 -5.06 -2.69 -13.11
CA ILE A 305 -5.96 -3.16 -12.05
C ILE A 305 -5.33 -2.79 -10.70
N ALA A 306 -6.03 -1.98 -9.91
CA ALA A 306 -5.60 -1.57 -8.58
C ALA A 306 -6.26 -2.45 -7.51
N ALA A 307 -5.48 -3.31 -6.87
CA ALA A 307 -5.94 -4.28 -5.88
C ALA A 307 -5.38 -3.95 -4.48
N SER A 308 -6.24 -3.89 -3.44
CA SER A 308 -5.81 -3.62 -2.05
C SER A 308 -6.90 -3.91 -1.03
N HIS A 309 -6.54 -4.47 0.14
CA HIS A 309 -7.43 -4.58 1.29
C HIS A 309 -8.05 -3.24 1.71
N ARG A 310 -7.33 -2.12 1.51
CA ARG A 310 -7.76 -0.77 1.94
C ARG A 310 -8.74 -0.10 0.99
N VAL A 311 -8.90 -0.63 -0.21
CA VAL A 311 -9.86 -0.14 -1.20
C VAL A 311 -11.11 -1.04 -1.22
N GLY A 312 -10.88 -2.35 -1.19
CA GLY A 312 -11.93 -3.38 -1.18
C GLY A 312 -12.57 -3.70 0.17
N GLN A 313 -12.19 -3.01 1.26
CA GLN A 313 -12.63 -3.30 2.64
C GLN A 313 -12.47 -4.77 3.07
N ALA A 314 -11.41 -5.41 2.61
CA ALA A 314 -11.21 -6.85 2.79
C ALA A 314 -10.89 -7.23 4.25
N LYS A 315 -11.46 -8.35 4.72
CA LYS A 315 -11.32 -8.86 6.10
C LYS A 315 -9.85 -9.11 6.53
N MET A 316 -8.98 -9.48 5.59
CA MET A 316 -7.57 -9.79 5.81
C MET A 316 -6.67 -8.56 5.61
N SER A 317 -6.56 -7.69 6.62
CA SER A 317 -5.65 -6.53 6.60
C SER A 317 -4.22 -6.85 7.07
N ALA A 318 -4.05 -7.88 7.91
CA ALA A 318 -2.76 -8.32 8.45
C ALA A 318 -2.71 -9.85 8.56
N MET A 319 -1.52 -10.44 8.45
CA MET A 319 -1.29 -11.87 8.63
C MET A 319 -0.63 -12.12 9.99
N VAL A 320 -1.42 -12.63 10.94
CA VAL A 320 -1.06 -12.86 12.35
C VAL A 320 -1.55 -14.25 12.75
N ASP A 321 -0.83 -14.91 13.65
CA ASP A 321 -1.19 -16.24 14.15
C ASP A 321 -2.49 -16.21 14.98
N GLU A 322 -3.34 -17.23 14.86
CA GLU A 322 -4.62 -17.31 15.57
C GLU A 322 -4.47 -17.22 17.11
N SER A 323 -3.36 -17.73 17.66
CA SER A 323 -3.09 -17.68 19.10
C SER A 323 -2.72 -16.29 19.62
N VAL A 324 -2.37 -15.35 18.74
CA VAL A 324 -2.03 -13.96 19.08
C VAL A 324 -3.14 -12.99 18.69
N MET A 325 -4.04 -13.39 17.78
CA MET A 325 -5.11 -12.54 17.27
C MET A 325 -6.01 -11.87 18.34
N PRO A 326 -6.35 -12.50 19.49
CA PRO A 326 -7.12 -11.82 20.55
C PRO A 326 -6.40 -10.60 21.14
N ILE A 327 -5.09 -10.72 21.41
CA ILE A 327 -4.24 -9.63 21.89
C ILE A 327 -4.04 -8.58 20.78
N PHE A 328 -3.84 -9.03 19.54
CA PHE A 328 -3.72 -8.15 18.39
C PHE A 328 -4.96 -7.26 18.20
N LYS A 329 -6.17 -7.82 18.27
CA LYS A 329 -7.44 -7.09 18.16
C LYS A 329 -7.67 -6.10 19.31
N LYS A 330 -7.15 -6.39 20.50
CA LYS A 330 -7.24 -5.50 21.68
C LYS A 330 -6.34 -4.27 21.53
N ILE A 331 -5.15 -4.45 20.95
CA ILE A 331 -4.10 -3.41 20.89
C ILE A 331 -4.10 -2.65 19.56
N SER A 332 -4.45 -3.32 18.46
CA SER A 332 -4.53 -2.71 17.14
C SER A 332 -5.79 -1.85 17.01
N GLN A 333 -5.62 -0.65 16.47
CA GLN A 333 -6.74 0.24 16.09
C GLN A 333 -7.42 -0.21 14.78
N GLU A 334 -6.88 -1.23 14.11
CA GLU A 334 -7.44 -1.79 12.88
C GLU A 334 -8.66 -2.68 13.17
N LYS A 335 -9.76 -2.46 12.45
CA LYS A 335 -10.96 -3.30 12.50
C LYS A 335 -10.72 -4.64 11.79
N VAL A 336 -9.94 -5.54 12.41
CA VAL A 336 -9.60 -6.85 11.84
C VAL A 336 -10.73 -7.86 12.03
N ASN A 337 -11.53 -8.07 10.98
CA ASN A 337 -12.62 -9.05 10.94
C ASN A 337 -12.15 -10.46 10.51
N PHE A 338 -10.95 -10.86 10.95
CA PHE A 338 -10.33 -12.15 10.67
C PHE A 338 -9.82 -12.79 11.98
N ASN A 339 -9.72 -14.12 12.05
CA ASN A 339 -9.38 -14.84 13.29
C ASN A 339 -7.90 -15.23 13.41
N GLY A 340 -7.09 -14.92 12.40
CA GLY A 340 -5.68 -15.28 12.34
C GLY A 340 -5.46 -16.60 11.62
N PHE A 341 -4.19 -16.89 11.33
CA PHE A 341 -3.75 -18.10 10.64
C PHE A 341 -3.32 -19.17 11.64
N LYS A 342 -3.68 -20.41 11.34
CA LYS A 342 -3.20 -21.58 12.08
C LYS A 342 -1.73 -21.82 11.75
N ASN A 343 -1.00 -22.32 12.75
CA ASN A 343 0.37 -22.81 12.61
C ASN A 343 1.43 -21.78 12.17
N LEU A 344 1.09 -20.49 12.01
CA LEU A 344 2.04 -19.46 11.57
C LEU A 344 3.21 -19.35 12.56
N ASN A 345 2.93 -19.44 13.87
CA ASN A 345 3.94 -19.46 14.93
C ASN A 345 4.89 -20.68 14.88
N LYS A 346 4.52 -21.78 14.21
CA LYS A 346 5.34 -22.99 14.07
C LYS A 346 6.44 -22.85 13.02
N MET A 347 6.38 -21.82 12.15
CA MET A 347 7.48 -21.49 11.24
C MET A 347 8.81 -21.28 12.00
N LYS A 348 8.77 -20.73 13.22
CA LYS A 348 9.95 -20.58 14.11
C LYS A 348 10.66 -21.89 14.41
N THR A 349 9.92 -23.00 14.49
CA THR A 349 10.43 -24.35 14.76
C THR A 349 10.60 -25.19 13.49
N SER A 350 10.23 -24.65 12.33
CA SER A 350 10.35 -25.32 11.04
C SER A 350 11.81 -25.52 10.65
N ASN A 351 12.11 -26.68 10.07
CA ASN A 351 13.42 -26.95 9.49
C ASN A 351 13.60 -26.38 8.07
N GLY A 352 12.52 -25.87 7.47
CA GLY A 352 12.51 -25.27 6.14
C GLY A 352 13.37 -24.00 6.02
N LEU A 353 13.92 -23.75 4.85
CA LEU A 353 14.87 -22.65 4.60
C LEU A 353 14.14 -21.31 4.43
N ILE A 354 13.00 -21.32 3.75
CA ILE A 354 12.15 -20.14 3.54
C ILE A 354 11.54 -19.70 4.88
N SER A 355 11.06 -20.65 5.67
CA SER A 355 10.52 -20.45 7.02
C SER A 355 11.55 -19.80 7.95
N LYS A 356 12.79 -20.31 7.93
CA LYS A 356 13.92 -19.73 8.68
C LYS A 356 14.26 -18.31 8.24
N ASN A 357 14.20 -18.01 6.93
CA ASN A 357 14.38 -16.65 6.44
C ASN A 357 13.30 -15.70 6.94
N PHE A 358 12.04 -16.09 6.80
CA PHE A 358 10.90 -15.29 7.19
C PHE A 358 10.91 -15.01 8.69
N GLU A 359 11.24 -16.00 9.51
CA GLU A 359 11.37 -15.85 10.96
C GLU A 359 12.58 -15.01 11.38
N ALA A 360 13.76 -15.22 10.77
CA ALA A 360 14.97 -14.46 11.11
C ALA A 360 14.83 -12.97 10.74
N THR A 361 14.33 -12.69 9.55
CA THR A 361 14.14 -11.32 9.04
C THR A 361 13.04 -10.60 9.82
N ALA A 362 11.88 -11.23 10.05
CA ALA A 362 10.80 -10.63 10.85
C ALA A 362 11.24 -10.39 12.31
N SER A 363 11.95 -11.34 12.94
CA SER A 363 12.49 -11.16 14.29
C SER A 363 13.45 -9.99 14.41
N ARG A 364 14.30 -9.77 13.39
CA ARG A 364 15.25 -8.65 13.37
C ARG A 364 14.53 -7.33 13.10
N PHE A 365 13.54 -7.31 12.20
CA PHE A 365 12.71 -6.13 11.91
C PHE A 365 11.91 -5.69 13.14
N GLU A 366 11.27 -6.64 13.82
CA GLU A 366 10.50 -6.40 15.05
C GLU A 366 11.38 -5.73 16.13
N LYS A 367 12.54 -6.33 16.42
CA LYS A 367 13.51 -5.78 17.39
C LYS A 367 14.01 -4.39 16.99
N LEU A 368 14.29 -4.16 15.70
CA LEU A 368 14.72 -2.86 15.20
C LEU A 368 13.63 -1.79 15.38
N LYS A 369 12.37 -2.10 15.05
CA LYS A 369 11.24 -1.18 15.21
C LYS A 369 10.94 -0.86 16.67
N ILE A 370 10.95 -1.86 17.55
CA ILE A 370 10.78 -1.66 19.00
C ILE A 370 11.90 -0.78 19.56
N ALA A 371 13.17 -1.10 19.26
CA ALA A 371 14.31 -0.33 19.76
C ALA A 371 14.33 1.12 19.26
N LYS A 372 13.96 1.35 17.99
CA LYS A 372 13.80 2.71 17.43
C LYS A 372 12.70 3.49 18.12
N TRP A 373 11.54 2.88 18.35
CA TRP A 373 10.45 3.53 19.08
C TRP A 373 10.85 3.86 20.53
N GLN A 374 11.45 2.93 21.27
CA GLN A 374 11.94 3.17 22.64
C GLN A 374 12.98 4.30 22.70
N ALA A 375 13.90 4.38 21.73
CA ALA A 375 14.87 5.46 21.66
C ALA A 375 14.20 6.82 21.35
N GLN A 376 13.21 6.85 20.45
CA GLN A 376 12.45 8.05 20.10
C GLN A 376 11.59 8.53 21.27
N GLU A 377 10.82 7.65 21.91
CA GLU A 377 10.01 7.94 23.09
C GLU A 377 10.88 8.51 24.22
N LYS A 378 11.97 7.83 24.58
CA LYS A 378 12.90 8.31 25.61
C LYS A 378 13.49 9.69 25.28
N SER A 379 13.81 9.95 24.01
CA SER A 379 14.33 11.25 23.57
C SER A 379 13.28 12.35 23.72
N LEU A 380 12.07 12.13 23.21
CA LEU A 380 10.97 13.10 23.27
C LEU A 380 10.47 13.34 24.70
N SER A 381 10.40 12.30 25.53
CA SER A 381 10.06 12.40 26.95
C SER A 381 11.12 13.18 27.74
N ALA A 382 12.40 13.04 27.41
CA ALA A 382 13.48 13.86 28.00
C ALA A 382 13.43 15.32 27.52
N GLU A 383 13.17 15.57 26.23
CA GLU A 383 12.98 16.90 25.64
C GLU A 383 11.79 17.63 26.30
N LYS A 384 10.64 16.95 26.43
CA LYS A 384 9.47 17.43 27.15
C LYS A 384 9.77 17.80 28.60
N ALA A 385 10.51 16.95 29.33
CA ALA A 385 10.90 17.23 30.71
C ALA A 385 11.84 18.45 30.81
N GLN A 386 12.74 18.66 29.84
CA GLN A 386 13.60 19.85 29.79
C GLN A 386 12.83 21.14 29.51
N LEU A 387 11.77 21.10 28.68
CA LEU A 387 10.93 22.27 28.42
C LEU A 387 10.04 22.62 29.60
N LEU A 388 9.45 21.62 30.27
CA LEU A 388 8.62 21.83 31.47
C LEU A 388 9.39 22.44 32.66
N ASN A 389 10.72 22.36 32.65
CA ASN A 389 11.60 22.94 33.66
C ASN A 389 12.06 24.39 33.34
N LYS A 390 11.52 25.03 32.28
CA LYS A 390 11.79 26.43 31.93
C LYS A 390 10.58 27.30 32.31
N GLU A 391 10.81 28.49 32.85
CA GLU A 391 9.72 29.44 33.13
C GLU A 391 9.13 30.04 31.84
N ALA A 392 7.81 30.26 31.85
CA ALA A 392 6.99 30.45 30.64
C ALA A 392 7.12 31.86 30.00
N SER A 393 7.00 31.99 28.68
CA SER A 393 5.66 32.10 28.05
C SER A 393 5.64 31.73 26.56
N SER A 394 6.73 31.18 26.03
CA SER A 394 6.87 30.79 24.61
C SER A 394 6.99 29.28 24.37
N LEU A 395 6.63 28.46 25.36
CA LEU A 395 6.86 27.01 25.37
C LEU A 395 5.73 26.20 24.73
N ASP A 396 4.51 26.75 24.65
CA ASP A 396 3.31 26.01 24.25
C ASP A 396 3.42 25.36 22.85
N PRO A 397 3.88 26.03 21.77
CA PRO A 397 3.97 25.42 20.45
C PRO A 397 5.02 24.29 20.37
N GLU A 398 6.08 24.37 21.18
CA GLU A 398 7.13 23.37 21.21
C GLU A 398 6.71 22.15 22.03
N LEU A 399 6.02 22.38 23.16
CA LEU A 399 5.39 21.32 23.95
C LEU A 399 4.30 20.60 23.15
N GLU A 400 3.47 21.33 22.41
CA GLU A 400 2.45 20.79 21.49
C GLU A 400 3.10 19.92 20.41
N ARG A 401 4.13 20.42 19.71
CA ARG A 401 4.91 19.62 18.74
C ARG A 401 5.43 18.31 19.34
N ILE A 402 5.97 18.33 20.55
CA ILE A 402 6.52 17.12 21.19
C ILE A 402 5.40 16.17 21.62
N ASN A 403 4.28 16.69 22.13
CA ASN A 403 3.10 15.87 22.42
C ASN A 403 2.57 15.20 21.16
N ASP A 404 2.50 15.91 20.03
CA ASP A 404 2.12 15.34 18.73
C ASP A 404 3.12 14.28 18.25
N GLN A 405 4.42 14.52 18.39
CA GLN A 405 5.45 13.54 18.04
C GLN A 405 5.38 12.28 18.94
N LEU A 406 5.08 12.42 20.23
CA LEU A 406 4.82 11.31 21.14
C LEU A 406 3.54 10.55 20.73
N ASN A 407 2.45 11.27 20.45
CA ASN A 407 1.18 10.70 19.99
C ASN A 407 1.32 9.94 18.66
N LEU A 408 2.17 10.42 17.74
CA LEU A 408 2.51 9.75 16.48
C LEU A 408 3.43 8.55 16.70
N ALA A 409 4.42 8.66 17.59
CA ALA A 409 5.31 7.55 17.96
C ALA A 409 4.53 6.40 18.62
N ASP A 410 3.53 6.71 19.43
CA ASP A 410 2.65 5.73 20.10
C ASP A 410 1.75 4.95 19.13
N LYS A 411 1.46 5.53 17.97
CA LYS A 411 0.74 4.88 16.84
C LYS A 411 1.66 4.10 15.91
N SER A 412 2.97 4.05 16.18
CA SER A 412 3.94 3.34 15.33
C SER A 412 3.86 1.80 15.48
N LEU A 413 4.37 1.09 14.48
CA LEU A 413 4.53 -0.38 14.56
C LEU A 413 5.41 -0.79 15.75
N GLY A 414 6.45 -0.02 16.09
CA GLY A 414 7.31 -0.31 17.24
C GLY A 414 6.56 -0.28 18.58
N ALA A 415 5.71 0.73 18.78
CA ALA A 415 4.84 0.83 19.95
C ALA A 415 3.81 -0.31 20.00
N LYS A 416 3.13 -0.58 18.87
CA LYS A 416 2.14 -1.67 18.73
C LYS A 416 2.76 -3.03 19.08
N TRP A 417 3.90 -3.36 18.50
CA TRP A 417 4.59 -4.63 18.70
C TRP A 417 5.17 -4.78 20.11
N TYR A 418 5.71 -3.70 20.69
CA TYR A 418 6.15 -3.71 22.09
C TYR A 418 4.99 -4.03 23.04
N ARG A 419 3.83 -3.37 22.88
CA ARG A 419 2.63 -3.64 23.69
C ARG A 419 2.14 -5.07 23.55
N ILE A 420 2.04 -5.60 22.33
CA ILE A 420 1.69 -7.00 22.08
C ILE A 420 2.65 -7.95 22.80
N ARG A 421 3.95 -7.66 22.79
CA ARG A 421 4.96 -8.45 23.51
C ARG A 421 4.83 -8.43 25.03
N GLN A 422 4.35 -7.34 25.63
CA GLN A 422 4.11 -7.28 27.08
C GLN A 422 2.90 -8.13 27.52
N GLU A 423 1.95 -8.40 26.63
CA GLU A 423 0.77 -9.24 26.93
C GLU A 423 0.96 -10.72 26.57
N LEU A 424 2.09 -11.08 25.94
CA LEU A 424 2.36 -12.46 25.52
C LEU A 424 3.26 -13.21 26.53
N PRO A 425 3.01 -14.51 26.75
CA PRO A 425 3.96 -15.39 27.44
C PRO A 425 5.36 -15.35 26.79
N GLU A 426 6.42 -15.38 27.59
CA GLU A 426 7.82 -15.26 27.12
C GLU A 426 8.21 -16.29 26.03
N ASN A 427 7.58 -17.47 26.03
CA ASN A 427 7.83 -18.52 25.06
C ASN A 427 7.05 -18.36 23.73
N GLN A 428 6.01 -17.52 23.68
CA GLN A 428 5.15 -17.35 22.51
C GLN A 428 5.77 -16.36 21.50
N SER A 429 5.85 -16.76 20.23
CA SER A 429 6.29 -15.87 19.14
C SER A 429 5.11 -15.14 18.51
N PHE A 430 5.18 -13.80 18.51
CA PHE A 430 4.35 -12.94 17.68
C PHE A 430 5.04 -12.58 16.37
N ARG A 431 4.25 -12.54 15.30
CA ARG A 431 4.56 -12.01 13.97
C ARG A 431 3.34 -11.27 13.45
N GLU A 432 3.59 -10.19 12.74
CA GLU A 432 2.62 -9.53 11.88
C GLU A 432 3.29 -9.36 10.51
N TYR A 433 2.76 -10.04 9.50
CA TYR A 433 3.20 -9.90 8.13
C TYR A 433 2.20 -9.06 7.32
N CYS A 434 2.73 -8.31 6.37
CA CYS A 434 1.95 -7.45 5.49
C CYS A 434 1.13 -8.29 4.50
N SER A 435 -0.15 -7.96 4.34
CA SER A 435 -1.08 -8.65 3.44
C SER A 435 -1.18 -8.02 2.04
N VAL A 436 -0.49 -6.90 1.78
CA VAL A 436 -0.74 -6.02 0.64
C VAL A 436 -0.61 -6.74 -0.70
N ASP A 437 0.53 -7.37 -0.95
CA ASP A 437 0.82 -7.90 -2.28
C ASP A 437 0.06 -9.16 -2.63
N GLN A 438 -0.44 -9.84 -1.61
CA GLN A 438 -1.25 -11.04 -1.72
C GLN A 438 -2.55 -10.78 -2.51
N TYR A 439 -3.03 -9.52 -2.53
CA TYR A 439 -4.19 -9.12 -3.34
C TYR A 439 -3.92 -9.12 -4.86
N ALA A 440 -2.68 -9.33 -5.31
CA ALA A 440 -2.42 -9.69 -6.71
C ALA A 440 -3.11 -11.01 -7.09
N GLU A 441 -3.17 -11.99 -6.20
CA GLU A 441 -3.79 -13.30 -6.47
C GLU A 441 -5.31 -13.22 -6.70
N VAL A 442 -5.97 -12.20 -6.14
CA VAL A 442 -7.39 -11.88 -6.43
C VAL A 442 -7.60 -11.49 -7.91
N VAL A 443 -6.54 -11.18 -8.64
CA VAL A 443 -6.56 -10.89 -10.09
C VAL A 443 -5.93 -12.02 -10.91
N LEU A 444 -4.82 -12.60 -10.44
CA LEU A 444 -4.01 -13.57 -11.19
C LEU A 444 -4.55 -15.01 -11.16
N ASP A 445 -5.41 -15.33 -10.20
CA ASP A 445 -6.02 -16.65 -10.06
C ASP A 445 -7.50 -16.61 -10.44
N GLU A 446 -7.88 -17.30 -11.52
CA GLU A 446 -9.24 -17.28 -12.05
C GLU A 446 -10.28 -17.80 -11.04
N GLU A 447 -9.91 -18.75 -10.18
CA GLU A 447 -10.80 -19.30 -9.14
C GLU A 447 -11.00 -18.29 -8.00
N ILE A 448 -9.90 -17.75 -7.42
CA ILE A 448 -10.01 -16.71 -6.39
C ILE A 448 -10.78 -15.51 -6.93
N ARG A 449 -10.47 -15.04 -8.14
CA ARG A 449 -11.06 -13.84 -8.72
C ARG A 449 -12.59 -13.91 -8.82
N LYS A 450 -13.15 -15.07 -9.20
CA LYS A 450 -14.60 -15.28 -9.33
C LYS A 450 -15.35 -15.18 -8.00
N GLU A 451 -14.76 -15.68 -6.92
CA GLU A 451 -15.36 -15.66 -5.57
C GLU A 451 -15.03 -14.37 -4.80
N SER A 452 -13.86 -13.78 -5.05
CA SER A 452 -13.34 -12.64 -4.27
C SER A 452 -13.69 -11.27 -4.84
N VAL A 453 -13.82 -11.07 -6.16
CA VAL A 453 -14.07 -9.74 -6.72
C VAL A 453 -15.57 -9.46 -6.76
N LEU A 454 -16.06 -8.74 -5.75
CA LEU A 454 -17.48 -8.44 -5.58
C LEU A 454 -17.91 -7.12 -6.24
N GLN A 455 -16.99 -6.17 -6.36
CA GLN A 455 -17.27 -4.88 -6.99
C GLN A 455 -16.01 -4.25 -7.58
N VAL A 456 -16.10 -3.85 -8.85
CA VAL A 456 -15.07 -3.11 -9.59
C VAL A 456 -15.67 -1.83 -10.18
N LEU A 457 -14.90 -0.75 -10.13
CA LEU A 457 -15.20 0.48 -10.86
C LEU A 457 -14.07 0.76 -11.86
N GLN A 458 -14.44 0.94 -13.12
CA GLN A 458 -13.52 1.49 -14.11
C GLN A 458 -13.39 3.01 -13.89
N ALA A 459 -12.20 3.57 -14.12
CA ALA A 459 -11.90 4.97 -13.94
C ALA A 459 -10.69 5.39 -14.77
N ARG A 460 -10.51 6.70 -14.93
CA ARG A 460 -9.23 7.32 -15.25
C ARG A 460 -8.67 7.96 -13.99
N LEU A 461 -7.40 7.71 -13.65
CA LEU A 461 -6.76 8.39 -12.52
C LEU A 461 -6.11 9.69 -12.98
N LYS A 462 -6.38 10.80 -12.27
CA LYS A 462 -5.72 12.09 -12.45
C LYS A 462 -4.93 12.45 -11.19
N VAL A 463 -3.63 12.70 -11.33
CA VAL A 463 -2.82 13.23 -10.22
C VAL A 463 -2.99 14.75 -10.15
N ILE A 464 -3.30 15.25 -8.97
CA ILE A 464 -3.43 16.68 -8.66
C ILE A 464 -2.39 17.01 -7.59
N GLU A 465 -1.36 17.74 -7.99
CA GLU A 465 -0.34 18.26 -7.07
C GLU A 465 -0.91 19.44 -6.29
N ILE A 466 -0.86 19.36 -4.95
CA ILE A 466 -1.27 20.43 -4.04
C ILE A 466 -0.03 21.21 -3.58
N SER A 467 1.07 20.49 -3.35
CA SER A 467 2.39 21.03 -3.03
C SER A 467 3.49 20.06 -3.51
N PRO A 468 4.78 20.39 -3.37
CA PRO A 468 5.87 19.44 -3.65
C PRO A 468 5.81 18.15 -2.81
N THR A 469 5.15 18.19 -1.65
CA THR A 469 5.06 17.07 -0.71
C THR A 469 3.67 16.42 -0.63
N ASP A 470 2.60 17.12 -1.02
CA ASP A 470 1.21 16.65 -0.95
C ASP A 470 0.51 16.65 -2.31
N HIS A 471 -0.26 15.59 -2.56
CA HIS A 471 -0.99 15.36 -3.80
C HIS A 471 -2.25 14.53 -3.54
N VAL A 472 -3.27 14.77 -4.35
CA VAL A 472 -4.48 13.95 -4.39
C VAL A 472 -4.53 13.21 -5.72
N ILE A 473 -4.93 11.95 -5.68
CA ILE A 473 -5.30 11.19 -6.85
C ILE A 473 -6.83 11.32 -6.96
N GLN A 474 -7.32 11.88 -8.05
CA GLN A 474 -8.74 11.95 -8.35
C GLN A 474 -9.08 10.86 -9.38
N PRO A 475 -9.84 9.83 -8.98
CA PRO A 475 -10.50 8.94 -9.93
C PRO A 475 -11.61 9.72 -10.63
N ILE A 476 -11.60 9.70 -11.95
CA ILE A 476 -12.61 10.28 -12.82
C ILE A 476 -13.33 9.10 -13.46
N LEU A 477 -14.60 8.91 -13.11
CA LEU A 477 -15.43 7.88 -13.73
C LEU A 477 -15.82 8.36 -15.13
N THR A 478 -15.29 7.73 -16.17
CA THR A 478 -15.62 8.03 -17.57
C THR A 478 -16.82 7.21 -18.03
N GLY A 479 -17.57 7.71 -19.01
CA GLY A 479 -18.73 7.02 -19.58
C GLY A 479 -18.38 5.79 -20.44
N GLN A 480 -19.23 5.46 -21.41
CA GLN A 480 -19.03 4.30 -22.30
C GLN A 480 -17.76 4.33 -23.18
N ASN A 481 -17.03 5.46 -23.25
CA ASN A 481 -15.87 5.62 -24.13
C ASN A 481 -14.53 5.29 -23.45
N ASP A 482 -13.61 4.82 -24.30
CA ASP A 482 -12.32 4.15 -24.10
C ASP A 482 -11.23 4.87 -23.25
N GLU A 483 -11.56 5.91 -22.49
CA GLU A 483 -10.60 6.63 -21.63
C GLU A 483 -10.41 6.02 -20.23
N ALA A 484 -11.26 5.08 -19.79
CA ALA A 484 -11.07 4.37 -18.54
C ALA A 484 -10.01 3.27 -18.71
N ASN A 485 -8.80 3.53 -18.21
CA ASN A 485 -7.69 2.59 -18.23
C ASN A 485 -7.40 1.97 -16.85
N VAL A 486 -8.09 2.36 -15.78
CA VAL A 486 -7.85 1.85 -14.42
C VAL A 486 -9.09 1.16 -13.86
N PHE A 487 -8.94 -0.07 -13.37
CA PHE A 487 -9.97 -0.85 -12.69
C PHE A 487 -9.67 -0.91 -11.20
N ILE A 488 -10.56 -0.31 -10.39
CA ILE A 488 -10.40 -0.21 -8.95
C ILE A 488 -11.28 -1.27 -8.28
N LEU A 489 -10.66 -2.22 -7.56
CA LEU A 489 -11.39 -3.25 -6.81
C LEU A 489 -11.94 -2.64 -5.51
N THR A 490 -13.23 -2.30 -5.51
CA THR A 490 -13.90 -1.53 -4.45
C THR A 490 -14.61 -2.38 -3.40
N ASN A 491 -14.81 -3.67 -3.68
CA ASN A 491 -15.24 -4.66 -2.70
C ASN A 491 -14.56 -6.01 -2.98
N ILE A 492 -13.91 -6.59 -1.97
CA ILE A 492 -13.18 -7.86 -2.08
C ILE A 492 -13.49 -8.76 -0.87
N ASP A 493 -14.03 -9.97 -1.10
CA ASP A 493 -14.00 -11.01 -0.05
C ASP A 493 -12.65 -11.73 -0.07
N SER A 494 -11.88 -11.59 1.01
CA SER A 494 -10.57 -12.23 1.17
C SER A 494 -10.67 -13.66 1.71
N GLY A 495 -11.87 -14.25 1.85
CA GLY A 495 -12.07 -15.62 2.33
C GLY A 495 -11.22 -16.65 1.57
N MET A 496 -11.41 -16.77 0.26
CA MET A 496 -10.67 -17.73 -0.56
C MET A 496 -9.16 -17.44 -0.59
N LEU A 497 -8.75 -16.16 -0.60
CA LEU A 497 -7.34 -15.76 -0.50
C LEU A 497 -6.71 -16.24 0.82
N ALA A 498 -7.40 -16.06 1.94
CA ALA A 498 -6.95 -16.50 3.26
C ALA A 498 -6.85 -18.04 3.34
N GLU A 499 -7.74 -18.80 2.71
CA GLU A 499 -7.62 -20.26 2.64
C GLU A 499 -6.34 -20.71 1.90
N GLN A 500 -5.95 -20.01 0.82
CA GLN A 500 -4.72 -20.35 0.09
C GLN A 500 -3.47 -19.96 0.89
N HIS A 501 -3.50 -18.85 1.64
CA HIS A 501 -2.45 -18.54 2.62
C HIS A 501 -2.35 -19.58 3.72
N GLN A 502 -3.48 -20.10 4.23
CA GLN A 502 -3.44 -21.14 5.25
C GLN A 502 -2.67 -22.38 4.74
N LYS A 503 -2.90 -22.80 3.48
CA LYS A 503 -2.13 -23.88 2.84
C LYS A 503 -0.63 -23.56 2.75
N LEU A 504 -0.27 -22.32 2.38
CA LEU A 504 1.13 -21.88 2.33
C LEU A 504 1.78 -21.89 3.72
N PHE A 505 1.11 -21.37 4.75
CA PHE A 505 1.62 -21.37 6.11
C PHE A 505 1.72 -22.78 6.70
N ASP A 506 0.78 -23.67 6.40
CA ASP A 506 0.87 -25.08 6.78
C ASP A 506 2.05 -25.77 6.07
N TRP A 507 2.31 -25.48 4.80
CA TRP A 507 3.48 -26.02 4.09
C TRP A 507 4.82 -25.50 4.66
N LEU A 508 4.92 -24.21 4.99
CA LEU A 508 6.08 -23.61 5.64
C LEU A 508 6.30 -24.19 7.05
N ALA A 509 5.24 -24.21 7.88
CA ALA A 509 5.27 -24.77 9.24
C ALA A 509 5.70 -26.24 9.27
N ASN A 510 5.35 -27.04 8.26
CA ASN A 510 5.71 -28.45 8.15
C ASN A 510 7.11 -28.71 7.55
N GLY A 511 7.98 -27.70 7.43
CA GLY A 511 9.37 -27.90 6.99
C GLY A 511 9.60 -27.81 5.48
N GLU A 512 8.67 -27.22 4.73
CA GLU A 512 8.69 -27.15 3.27
C GLU A 512 8.86 -28.55 2.64
N PRO A 513 7.95 -29.50 2.94
CA PRO A 513 8.05 -30.86 2.39
C PRO A 513 8.01 -30.78 0.86
N LYS A 514 8.82 -31.61 0.19
CA LYS A 514 8.78 -31.71 -1.26
C LYS A 514 7.41 -32.23 -1.67
N GLN A 515 6.69 -31.50 -2.51
CA GLN A 515 5.44 -32.02 -3.05
C GLN A 515 5.76 -33.18 -4.01
N SER A 516 5.07 -34.30 -3.83
CA SER A 516 5.04 -35.35 -4.84
C SER A 516 4.44 -34.76 -6.10
N THR A 517 5.12 -34.87 -7.23
CA THR A 517 4.64 -34.43 -8.54
C THR A 517 3.44 -35.28 -8.97
N VAL A 518 2.25 -34.91 -8.51
CA VAL A 518 0.98 -35.49 -8.95
C VAL A 518 0.58 -34.75 -10.23
N GLY A 519 0.89 -35.38 -11.37
CA GLY A 519 0.40 -35.05 -12.72
C GLY A 519 0.14 -33.57 -13.04
N ALA A 520 1.13 -32.91 -13.64
CA ALA A 520 0.89 -31.75 -14.50
C ALA A 520 0.28 -32.19 -15.85
#